data_AF-A0A2S9TML6-F1
#
_entry.id   AF-A0A2S9TML6-F1
#
_cell.length_a   1.000
_cell.length_b   1.000
_cell.length_c   1.000
_cell.angle_alpha   90.00
_cell.angle_beta   90.00
_cell.angle_gamma   90.00
#
_symmetry.space_group_name_H-M   'P 1'
#
loop_
_entity.id
_entity.type
_entity.pdbx_description
1 polymer ?
#
loop_
_entity_poly.entity_id
_entity_poly.type
_entity_poly.pdbx_seq_one_letter_code
_entity_poly.pdbx_strand_id
1 'polypeptide(L)' 'MVSNIKKYCLLDSETSDILEKARVNYSLSFRSINKILKVARTIADINENEFITKGDLLKSLNFRKR' A
#
# COMPACT_ATOMS: atom_id res chain seq x y z
N MET A 1 -2.28 -5.09 20.98
CA MET A 1 -1.42 -6.01 20.18
C MET A 1 -0.87 -5.22 19.01
N VAL A 2 0.46 -5.25 18.87
CA VAL A 2 1.29 -4.16 18.32
C VAL A 2 1.13 -3.97 16.80
N SER A 3 0.55 -2.84 16.37
CA SER A 3 0.44 -2.45 14.97
C SER A 3 1.75 -1.83 14.46
N ASN A 4 2.79 -2.64 14.31
CA ASN A 4 4.10 -2.24 13.75
C ASN A 4 4.10 -2.01 12.23
N ILE A 5 2.93 -1.85 11.60
CA ILE A 5 2.82 -1.61 10.14
C ILE A 5 3.36 -0.23 9.77
N LYS A 6 3.34 0.75 10.69
CA LYS A 6 3.84 2.12 10.43
C LYS A 6 5.35 2.21 10.24
N LYS A 7 6.14 1.22 10.69
CA LYS A 7 7.62 1.33 10.67
C LYS A 7 8.24 0.99 9.31
N TYR A 8 7.50 0.28 8.44
CA TYR A 8 7.98 -0.18 7.12
C TYR A 8 7.10 0.30 5.94
N CYS A 9 5.97 0.95 6.22
CA CYS A 9 5.15 1.63 5.23
C CYS A 9 5.31 3.15 5.38
N LEU A 10 6.53 3.63 5.20
CA LEU A 10 6.75 5.05 4.96
C LEU A 10 6.15 5.34 3.58
N LEU A 11 4.93 5.88 3.61
CA LEU A 11 4.25 6.42 2.44
C LEU A 11 4.62 7.90 2.38
N ASP A 12 5.05 8.34 1.22
CA ASP A 12 5.18 9.76 0.95
C ASP A 12 3.78 10.41 0.89
N SER A 13 3.72 11.73 0.97
CA SER A 13 2.49 12.52 0.88
C SER A 13 1.60 12.09 -0.30
N GLU A 14 2.20 11.91 -1.48
CA GLU A 14 1.50 11.50 -2.69
C GLU A 14 0.95 10.05 -2.60
N THR A 15 1.71 9.13 -2.02
CA THR A 15 1.28 7.73 -1.88
C THR A 15 0.18 7.58 -0.84
N SER A 16 0.23 8.38 0.23
CA SER A 16 -0.83 8.46 1.24
C SER A 16 -2.14 8.96 0.63
N ASP A 17 -2.10 10.00 -0.20
CA ASP A 17 -3.29 10.53 -0.88
C ASP A 17 -3.93 9.50 -1.83
N ILE A 18 -3.12 8.74 -2.55
CA ILE A 18 -3.59 7.68 -3.44
C ILE A 18 -4.27 6.57 -2.64
N LEU A 19 -3.66 6.16 -1.52
CA LEU A 19 -4.23 5.14 -0.66
C LEU A 19 -5.56 5.59 -0.07
N GLU A 20 -5.67 6.85 0.34
CA GLU A 20 -6.91 7.40 0.90
C GLU A 20 -8.01 7.51 -0.17
N LYS A 21 -7.67 7.99 -1.37
CA LYS A 21 -8.60 7.97 -2.52
C LYS A 21 -9.06 6.54 -2.83
N ALA A 22 -8.14 5.58 -2.84
CA ALA A 22 -8.48 4.18 -3.06
C ALA A 22 -9.34 3.61 -1.92
N ARG A 23 -9.08 4.01 -0.67
CA ARG A 23 -9.88 3.62 0.48
C ARG A 23 -11.34 4.04 0.33
N VAL A 24 -11.57 5.29 -0.07
CA VAL A 24 -12.93 5.81 -0.31
C VAL A 24 -13.55 5.15 -1.54
N ASN A 25 -12.86 5.17 -2.68
CA ASN A 25 -13.39 4.68 -3.96
C ASN A 25 -13.71 3.17 -3.96
N TYR A 26 -12.92 2.37 -3.24
CA TYR A 26 -13.11 0.92 -3.17
C TYR A 26 -13.69 0.45 -1.83
N SER A 27 -14.14 1.38 -0.97
CA SER A 27 -14.66 1.10 0.37
C SER A 27 -13.77 0.12 1.15
N LEU A 28 -12.46 0.37 1.15
CA LEU A 28 -11.48 -0.55 1.73
C LEU A 28 -11.57 -0.51 3.26
N SER A 29 -11.78 -1.68 3.85
CA SER A 29 -11.60 -1.85 5.29
C SER A 29 -10.12 -1.77 5.67
N PHE A 30 -9.85 -1.49 6.95
CA PHE A 30 -8.49 -1.49 7.50
C PHE A 30 -7.73 -2.80 7.19
N ARG A 31 -8.43 -3.93 7.16
CA ARG A 31 -7.86 -5.24 6.81
C ARG A 31 -7.42 -5.29 5.35
N SER A 32 -8.23 -4.76 4.45
CA SER A 32 -7.92 -4.68 3.02
C SER A 32 -6.73 -3.76 2.75
N ILE A 33 -6.67 -2.60 3.44
CA ILE A 33 -5.53 -1.68 3.37
C ILE A 33 -4.25 -2.38 3.80
N ASN A 34 -4.26 -3.09 4.94
CA ASN A 34 -3.08 -3.84 5.39
C ASN A 34 -2.63 -4.91 4.40
N LYS A 35 -3.56 -5.57 3.70
CA LYS A 35 -3.22 -6.53 2.65
C LYS A 35 -2.57 -5.84 1.46
N ILE A 36 -3.10 -4.69 1.03
CA ILE A 36 -2.55 -3.87 -0.05
C ILE A 36 -1.14 -3.41 0.31
N LEU A 37 -0.93 -2.87 1.51
CA LEU A 37 0.38 -2.41 1.96
C LEU A 37 1.42 -3.54 2.00
N LYS A 38 1.04 -4.74 2.43
CA LYS A 38 1.95 -5.91 2.38
C LYS A 38 2.34 -6.28 0.95
N VAL A 39 1.37 -6.32 0.04
CA VAL A 39 1.64 -6.64 -1.37
C VAL A 39 2.48 -5.54 -2.03
N ALA A 40 2.17 -4.26 -1.77
CA ALA A 40 2.96 -3.13 -2.23
C ALA A 40 4.40 -3.20 -1.69
N ARG A 41 4.60 -3.61 -0.44
CA ARG A 41 5.94 -3.85 0.12
C ARG A 41 6.67 -4.98 -0.60
N THR A 42 6.01 -6.11 -0.85
CA THR A 42 6.61 -7.21 -1.62
C THR A 42 7.00 -6.76 -3.03
N ILE A 43 6.20 -5.94 -3.69
CA ILE A 43 6.53 -5.40 -5.01
C ILE A 43 7.73 -4.44 -4.93
N ALA A 44 7.78 -3.60 -3.90
CA ALA A 44 8.93 -2.71 -3.65
C ALA A 44 10.21 -3.53 -3.40
N ASP A 45 10.14 -4.58 -2.57
CA ASP A 45 11.26 -5.49 -2.32
C ASP A 45 11.75 -6.17 -3.62
N ILE A 46 10.84 -6.59 -4.51
CA ILE A 46 11.19 -7.17 -5.82
C ILE A 46 11.87 -6.15 -6.74
N ASN A 47 11.48 -4.87 -6.64
CA ASN A 47 12.07 -3.79 -7.42
C ASN A 47 13.32 -3.20 -6.76
N GLU A 48 13.81 -3.79 -5.67
CA GLU A 48 14.92 -3.29 -4.84
C GLU A 48 14.69 -1.86 -4.31
N ASN A 49 13.43 -1.45 -4.18
CA ASN A 49 13.06 -0.15 -3.63
C ASN A 49 13.10 -0.18 -2.10
N GLU A 50 13.85 0.73 -1.50
CA GLU A 50 13.92 0.88 -0.05
C GLU A 50 12.57 1.27 0.56
N PHE A 51 11.77 2.05 -0.18
CA PHE A 51 10.45 2.54 0.22
C PHE A 51 9.35 2.12 -0.76
N ILE A 52 8.10 2.10 -0.30
CA ILE A 52 6.94 1.83 -1.17
C ILE A 52 6.73 3.03 -2.07
N THR A 53 6.91 2.84 -3.37
CA THR A 53 6.66 3.91 -4.35
C THR A 53 5.20 3.93 -4.78
N LYS A 54 4.80 5.03 -5.44
CA LYS A 54 3.49 5.14 -6.11
C LYS A 54 3.22 3.99 -7.07
N GLY A 55 4.23 3.57 -7.82
CA GLY A 55 4.12 2.46 -8.77
C GLY A 55 3.78 1.14 -8.08
N ASP A 56 4.43 0.85 -6.96
CA ASP A 56 4.23 -0.38 -6.18
C ASP A 56 2.83 -0.43 -5.57
N LEU A 57 2.36 0.71 -5.04
CA LEU A 57 1.00 0.85 -4.50
C LEU A 57 -0.08 0.67 -5.57
N LEU A 58 0.07 1.32 -6.73
CA LEU A 58 -0.87 1.20 -7.84
C LEU A 58 -0.91 -0.21 -8.44
N LYS A 59 0.25 -0.89 -8.54
CA LYS A 59 0.31 -2.30 -8.94
C LYS A 59 -0.45 -3.16 -7.93
N SER A 60 -0.22 -2.98 -6.63
CA SER A 60 -0.92 -3.72 -5.59
C SER A 60 -2.44 -3.51 -5.62
N LEU A 61 -2.89 -2.27 -5.82
CA LEU A 61 -4.31 -1.95 -5.96
C LEU A 61 -4.93 -2.63 -7.19
N ASN A 62 -4.21 -2.68 -8.32
CA ASN A 62 -4.67 -3.39 -9.52
C ASN A 62 -4.73 -4.91 -9.32
N PHE A 63 -3.82 -5.50 -8.54
CA PHE A 63 -3.87 -6.93 -8.19
C PHE A 63 -5.15 -7.34 -7.47
N ARG A 64 -5.82 -6.42 -6.75
CA ARG A 64 -7.12 -6.67 -6.11
C ARG A 64 -8.30 -6.64 -7.08
N LYS A 65 -8.14 -6.08 -8.28
CA LYS A 65 -9.23 -5.88 -9.26
C LYS A 65 -9.53 -7.14 -10.11
N ARG A 66 -8.89 -8.27 -9.81
CA ARG A 66 -9.18 -9.58 -10.38
C ARG A 66 -9.98 -10.45 -9.41
#